data_AF-A0A7J9QAG2-F1
#
_entry.id   AF-A0A7J9QAG2-F1
#
_cell.length_a   1.000
_cell.length_b   1.000
_cell.length_c   1.000
_cell.angle_alpha   90.00
_cell.angle_beta   90.00
_cell.angle_gamma   90.00
#
_symmetry.space_group_name_H-M   'P 1'
#
loop_
_entity.id
_entity.type
_entity.pdbx_description
1 polymer ?
#
loop_
_entity_poly.entity_id
_entity_poly.type
_entity_poly.pdbx_seq_one_letter_code
_entity_poly.pdbx_strand_id
1 'polypeptide(L)' 'AEKLNHDSELNDMIAKQSVKDATIYVEPTENAVRIRSKWDNHLAFGITKDLFDIYDRIAGHIKSV' A
#
# COMPACT_ATOMS: atom_id res chain seq x y z
N ALA A 1 -12.48 5.93 -2.32
CA ALA A 1 -12.27 4.68 -3.09
C ALA A 1 -12.17 4.94 -4.60
N GLU A 2 -13.08 5.72 -5.21
CA GLU A 2 -13.07 5.98 -6.67
C GLU A 2 -11.74 6.49 -7.24
N LYS A 3 -11.08 7.46 -6.58
CA LYS A 3 -9.76 7.97 -7.05
C LYS A 3 -8.70 6.88 -7.17
N LEU A 4 -8.65 5.95 -6.21
CA LEU A 4 -7.71 4.82 -6.24
C LEU A 4 -8.08 3.84 -7.36
N ASN A 5 -9.37 3.54 -7.53
CA ASN A 5 -9.83 2.59 -8.56
C ASN A 5 -9.59 3.09 -9.99
N HIS A 6 -9.55 4.41 -10.20
CA HIS A 6 -9.22 5.01 -11.49
C HIS A 6 -7.71 5.08 -11.78
N ASP A 7 -6.85 4.73 -10.83
CA ASP A 7 -5.40 4.69 -11.03
C ASP A 7 -4.99 3.36 -11.66
N SER A 8 -5.02 3.31 -13.00
CA SER A 8 -4.72 2.10 -13.78
C SER A 8 -3.32 1.56 -13.52
N GLU A 9 -2.34 2.44 -13.31
CA GLU A 9 -0.95 2.04 -13.05
C GLU A 9 -0.81 1.45 -11.64
N LEU A 10 -1.47 2.02 -10.63
CA LEU A 10 -1.55 1.43 -9.30
C LEU A 10 -2.20 0.04 -9.35
N ASN A 11 -3.29 -0.11 -10.11
CA ASN A 11 -3.97 -1.39 -10.26
C ASN A 11 -3.07 -2.46 -10.91
N ASP A 12 -2.31 -2.09 -11.95
CA ASP A 12 -1.35 -2.98 -12.60
C ASP A 12 -0.19 -3.39 -11.69
N MET A 13 0.28 -2.47 -10.83
CA MET A 13 1.32 -2.77 -9.83
C MET A 13 0.82 -3.74 -8.76
N ILE A 14 -0.42 -3.55 -8.28
CA ILE A 14 -1.06 -4.43 -7.30
C ILE A 14 -1.29 -5.83 -7.88
N ALA A 15 -1.74 -5.93 -9.14
CA ALA A 15 -2.02 -7.22 -9.79
C ALA A 15 -0.77 -8.11 -9.95
N LYS A 16 0.43 -7.52 -9.91
CA LYS A 16 1.72 -8.25 -9.98
C LYS A 16 2.20 -8.77 -8.62
N GLN A 17 1.56 -8.38 -7.52
CA GLN A 17 1.95 -8.81 -6.17
C GLN A 17 1.44 -10.23 -5.85
N SER A 18 2.16 -10.92 -4.97
CA SER A 18 1.75 -12.24 -4.48
C SER A 18 0.47 -12.12 -3.63
N VAL A 19 -0.50 -13.02 -3.83
CA VAL A 19 -1.74 -13.08 -3.04
C VAL A 19 -1.46 -13.31 -1.54
N LYS A 20 -0.31 -13.89 -1.22
CA LYS A 20 0.12 -14.17 0.16
C LYS A 20 0.41 -12.88 0.95
N ASP A 21 0.79 -11.81 0.24
CA ASP A 21 1.16 -10.50 0.80
C ASP A 21 0.08 -9.44 0.55
N ALA A 22 -1.03 -9.82 -0.08
CA ALA A 22 -2.05 -8.90 -0.61
C ALA A 22 -3.00 -8.28 0.43
N THR A 23 -2.81 -8.54 1.73
CA THR A 23 -3.58 -7.86 2.78
C THR A 23 -2.78 -6.72 3.37
N ILE A 24 -3.19 -5.50 3.06
CA ILE A 24 -2.61 -4.27 3.59
C ILE A 24 -3.65 -3.53 4.44
N TYR A 25 -3.20 -3.02 5.57
CA TYR A 25 -3.95 -2.16 6.47
C TYR A 25 -3.47 -0.74 6.27
N VAL A 26 -4.41 0.14 5.96
CA VAL A 26 -4.17 1.57 5.80
C VAL A 26 -4.90 2.30 6.90
N GLU A 27 -4.15 2.91 7.80
CA GLU A 27 -4.65 3.58 8.99
C GLU A 27 -4.23 5.06 8.93
N PRO A 28 -5.17 5.97 8.60
CA PRO A 28 -4.95 7.40 8.74
C PRO A 28 -4.75 7.76 10.21
N THR A 29 -3.78 8.62 10.50
CA THR A 29 -3.54 9.23 11.82
C THR A 29 -3.63 10.74 11.67
N GLU A 30 -3.59 11.50 12.77
CA GLU A 30 -3.71 12.98 12.71
C GLU A 30 -2.73 13.64 11.74
N ASN A 31 -1.49 13.11 11.65
CA ASN A 31 -0.42 13.74 10.88
C ASN A 31 0.23 12.84 9.81
N ALA A 32 -0.17 11.56 9.72
CA ALA A 32 0.47 10.59 8.84
C ALA A 32 -0.49 9.49 8.39
N VAL A 33 -0.11 8.75 7.36
CA VAL A 33 -0.81 7.54 6.92
C VAL A 33 0.09 6.35 7.24
N ARG A 34 -0.38 5.42 8.07
CA ARG A 34 0.34 4.18 8.38
C ARG A 34 -0.15 3.08 7.46
N ILE A 35 0.75 2.49 6.67
CA ILE A 35 0.47 1.36 5.80
C ILE A 35 1.29 0.16 6.30
N ARG A 36 0.63 -0.96 6.57
CA ARG A 36 1.29 -2.20 7.06
C ARG A 36 0.62 -3.44 6.48
N SER A 37 1.39 -4.49 6.24
CA SER A 37 0.88 -5.82 5.90
C SER A 37 0.41 -6.59 7.15
N LYS A 38 -0.05 -7.84 6.98
CA LYS A 38 -0.35 -8.76 8.09
C LYS A 38 0.82 -8.79 9.10
N TRP A 39 0.52 -8.97 10.38
CA TRP A 39 1.54 -9.13 11.43
C TRP A 39 2.50 -10.27 11.03
N ASP A 40 3.67 -9.90 10.53
CA ASP A 40 4.80 -10.78 10.35
C ASP A 40 5.97 -10.23 11.15
N ASN A 41 6.89 -11.11 11.52
CA ASN A 41 8.06 -10.76 12.32
C ASN A 41 8.80 -9.58 11.67
N HIS A 42 9.15 -8.55 12.43
CA HIS A 42 9.92 -7.38 11.96
C HIS A 42 11.23 -7.75 11.22
N LEU A 43 11.77 -8.95 11.46
CA LEU A 43 12.91 -9.52 10.72
C LEU A 43 12.55 -10.04 9.32
N ALA A 44 11.28 -10.39 9.09
CA ALA A 44 10.71 -10.77 7.80
C ALA A 44 10.14 -9.58 7.03
N PHE A 45 10.27 -8.35 7.55
CA PHE A 45 9.80 -7.11 6.94
C PHE A 45 10.73 -6.68 5.78
N GLY A 46 10.99 -7.58 4.85
CA GLY A 46 11.64 -7.28 3.58
C GLY A 46 10.61 -6.63 2.65
N ILE A 47 10.49 -5.30 2.69
CA ILE A 47 9.68 -4.60 1.69
C ILE A 47 10.50 -4.54 0.40
N THR A 48 9.93 -4.98 -0.71
CA THR A 48 10.51 -4.73 -2.03
C THR A 48 10.29 -3.26 -2.40
N LYS A 49 11.11 -2.74 -3.30
CA LYS A 49 10.92 -1.39 -3.85
C LYS A 49 9.53 -1.24 -4.47
N ASP A 50 9.07 -2.25 -5.21
CA ASP A 50 7.76 -2.23 -5.86
C ASP A 50 6.62 -2.14 -4.83
N LEU A 51 6.73 -2.85 -3.68
CA LEU A 51 5.76 -2.73 -2.59
C LEU A 51 5.78 -1.35 -1.94
N PHE A 52 6.97 -0.75 -1.77
CA PHE A 52 7.10 0.62 -1.28
C PHE A 52 6.40 1.62 -2.21
N ASP A 53 6.65 1.52 -3.52
CA ASP A 53 6.10 2.42 -4.53
C ASP A 53 4.56 2.32 -4.58
N ILE A 54 4.00 1.11 -4.41
CA ILE A 54 2.54 0.91 -4.26
C ILE A 54 2.02 1.64 -3.02
N TYR A 55 2.68 1.49 -1.88
CA TYR A 55 2.24 2.12 -0.62
C TYR A 55 2.33 3.63 -0.67
N ASP A 56 3.42 4.18 -1.21
CA ASP A 56 3.60 5.62 -1.35
C ASP A 56 2.52 6.24 -2.25
N ARG A 57 2.20 5.58 -3.36
CA ARG A 57 1.13 6.01 -4.28
C ARG A 57 -0.25 6.00 -3.62
N ILE A 58 -0.58 4.96 -2.84
CA ILE A 58 -1.83 4.90 -2.06
C ILE A 58 -1.87 6.03 -1.02
N ALA A 59 -0.77 6.26 -0.29
CA ALA A 59 -0.69 7.33 0.69
C ALA A 59 -0.85 8.72 0.05
N GLY A 60 -0.28 8.93 -1.15
CA GLY A 60 -0.44 10.16 -1.93
C GLY A 60 -1.91 10.44 -2.27
N HIS A 61 -2.66 9.43 -2.70
CA HIS A 61 -4.10 9.56 -2.96
C HIS A 61 -4.90 9.91 -1.72
N ILE A 62 -4.55 9.30 -0.58
CA ILE A 62 -5.24 9.54 0.70
C ILE A 62 -4.96 10.94 1.25
N LYS A 63 -3.71 11.43 1.15
CA LYS A 63 -3.33 12.79 1.57
C LYS A 63 -3.90 13.89 0.67
N SER A 64 -4.24 13.56 -0.57
CA SER A 64 -4.81 14.50 -1.56
C SER A 64 -6.33 14.64 -1.46
N VAL A 65 -6.93 14.14 -0.38
CA VAL A 65 -8.35 14.28 -0.01
C VAL A 65 -8.40 15.06 1.30
#